data_AF-A0A2T4VFZ8-F1
#
_entry.id   AF-A0A2T4VFZ8-F1
#
_cell.length_a   1.000
_cell.length_b   1.000
_cell.length_c   1.000
_cell.angle_alpha   90.00
_cell.angle_beta   90.00
_cell.angle_gamma   90.00
#
_symmetry.space_group_name_H-M   'P 1'
#
loop_
_entity.id
_entity.type
_entity.pdbx_description
1 polymer ?
#
loop_
_entity_poly.entity_id
_entity_poly.type
_entity_poly.pdbx_seq_one_letter_code
_entity_poly.pdbx_strand_id
1 'polypeptide(L)'
;MSQEAVPVDPHETLYLPMRRRFSSEYVTTPEGTRELRIFFGIKEITIDEPDLLSFGEALLKQDQFMAGSATTWSAGEPYPWERVRELLEALLSEDILSREAPSASPESDQHERFLAEEARRDAPTEPLWWNPDCPQVMERLVGEPLELGFIEAVVPVHRVAHPALDAEGRHIGEMNVFPDAMRMKLPTEWRACPYPGSRYRDDAMMNLTALRAMTRHWKPVLQETLAIRAEFLRRYSLLPDGSWRVGDLHAVCCAVLALPTLLLMRANAPVANGALDPVLSSLFRVTDGVRMVMSYLLARTEQPMTYDSPITAAELYRVSEHENQFLSSRGVCAGPPHMVEEFFATLLDGKPVEGAATPDTAWAAEIPTAVDYGLLGLQLYALQSTLWIRMCRTYERVRTALLEVEDEPGGVLGRLRERVELDWQLLQLSGMDQPPLREWGEARRIEMYERAQQGMRGFREDTRLRFQDAFIPAGDDVDETARLRLRELIHSRAGAPSGARGDVLDAVADAIAGFLAIERSALHALEETQRQVNALLQRPHPARKLSVVDLSLNHRLRTGTIRALPYLLDVLRDELGITAQAFEN
;
A
#
# COMPACT_ATOMS: atom_id res chain seq x y z
N MET A 1 -17.89 32.84 2.23
CA MET A 1 -17.81 34.24 2.72
C MET A 1 -16.56 34.31 3.58
N SER A 2 -15.48 34.91 3.08
CA SER A 2 -14.24 35.09 3.86
C SER A 2 -14.59 35.98 5.04
N GLN A 3 -14.46 35.48 6.26
CA GLN A 3 -14.41 36.36 7.43
C GLN A 3 -13.22 37.31 7.22
N GLU A 4 -13.39 38.59 7.49
CA GLU A 4 -12.27 39.54 7.51
C GLU A 4 -11.22 39.03 8.51
N ALA A 5 -9.97 38.90 8.06
CA ALA A 5 -8.87 38.49 8.93
C ALA A 5 -8.67 39.57 9.99
N VAL A 6 -8.98 39.25 11.25
CA VAL A 6 -8.72 40.13 12.39
C VAL A 6 -7.20 40.21 12.57
N PRO A 7 -6.58 41.40 12.55
CA PRO A 7 -5.14 41.55 12.75
C PRO A 7 -4.70 41.05 14.14
N VAL A 8 -3.47 40.55 14.23
CA VAL A 8 -2.90 40.09 15.52
C VAL A 8 -2.52 41.30 16.40
N ASP A 9 -2.95 41.28 17.66
CA ASP A 9 -2.60 42.31 18.67
C ASP A 9 -1.34 41.88 19.46
N PRO A 10 -0.34 42.75 19.66
CA PRO A 10 0.90 42.37 20.36
C PRO A 10 0.71 41.92 21.80
N HIS A 11 -0.42 42.26 22.44
CA HIS A 11 -0.76 41.86 23.80
C HIS A 11 -1.70 40.66 23.86
N GLU A 12 -2.18 40.14 22.72
CA GLU A 12 -2.97 38.91 22.72
C GLU A 12 -2.08 37.69 23.00
N THR A 13 -2.67 36.69 23.66
CA THR A 13 -2.00 35.40 23.89
C THR A 13 -2.38 34.46 22.77
N LEU A 14 -1.38 33.96 22.06
CA LEU A 14 -1.54 32.91 21.07
C LEU A 14 -1.14 31.57 21.69
N TYR A 15 -1.89 30.54 21.31
CA TYR A 15 -1.71 29.18 21.75
C TYR A 15 -1.29 28.35 20.54
N LEU A 16 -0.44 27.36 20.79
CA LEU A 16 0.00 26.44 19.77
C LEU A 16 -0.59 25.06 20.14
N PRO A 17 -1.85 24.79 19.73
CA PRO A 17 -2.54 23.59 20.13
C PRO A 17 -1.73 22.38 19.66
N MET A 18 -1.55 21.41 20.56
CA MET A 18 -0.87 20.17 20.23
C MET A 18 0.60 20.33 19.80
N ARG A 19 1.37 21.26 20.39
CA ARG A 19 2.83 21.46 20.13
C ARG A 19 3.65 20.20 19.94
N ARG A 20 3.35 19.13 20.68
CA ARG A 20 4.07 17.86 20.56
C ARG A 20 3.85 17.13 19.22
N ARG A 21 2.98 17.62 18.33
CA ARG A 21 2.88 17.19 16.93
C ARG A 21 4.03 17.73 16.06
N PHE A 22 4.68 18.80 16.50
CA PHE A 22 5.79 19.38 15.76
C PHE A 22 6.97 18.42 15.69
N SER A 23 7.47 18.20 14.47
CA SER A 23 8.83 17.73 14.21
C SER A 23 9.58 18.75 13.37
N SER A 24 10.90 18.69 13.37
CA SER A 24 11.72 19.64 12.62
C SER A 24 13.03 19.04 12.17
N GLU A 25 13.55 19.54 11.05
CA GLU A 25 14.88 19.20 10.56
C GLU A 25 15.56 20.41 9.94
N TYR A 26 16.89 20.40 9.96
CA TYR A 26 17.68 21.32 9.14
C TYR A 26 18.03 20.62 7.82
N VAL A 27 17.71 21.28 6.71
CA VAL A 27 18.08 20.83 5.37
C VAL A 27 19.09 21.80 4.79
N THR A 28 20.06 21.29 4.05
CA THR A 28 20.94 22.10 3.20
C THR A 28 20.50 21.93 1.76
N THR A 29 20.09 23.02 1.12
CA THR A 29 19.65 22.99 -0.28
C THR A 29 20.84 22.69 -1.21
N PRO A 30 20.59 22.29 -2.48
CA PRO A 30 21.66 22.13 -3.47
C PRO A 30 22.53 23.39 -3.64
N GLU A 31 21.97 24.58 -3.38
CA GLU A 31 22.64 25.88 -3.42
C GLU A 31 23.48 26.16 -2.17
N GLY A 32 23.44 25.29 -1.16
CA GLY A 32 24.16 25.41 0.10
C GLY A 32 23.45 26.24 1.17
N THR A 33 22.21 26.67 0.91
CA THR A 33 21.40 27.41 1.89
C THR A 33 20.93 26.48 2.99
N ARG A 34 20.97 26.94 4.25
CA ARG A 34 20.46 26.18 5.39
C ARG A 34 19.02 26.61 5.68
N GLU A 35 18.10 25.66 5.60
CA GLU A 35 16.68 25.85 5.87
C GLU A 35 16.27 25.05 7.12
N LEU A 36 15.36 25.60 7.92
CA LEU A 36 14.64 24.87 8.96
C LEU A 36 13.27 24.47 8.42
N ARG A 37 13.01 23.18 8.33
CA ARG A 37 11.70 22.63 7.98
C ARG A 37 11.01 22.17 9.24
N ILE A 38 9.76 22.56 9.39
CA ILE A 38 8.93 22.26 10.55
C ILE A 38 7.66 21.59 10.05
N PHE A 39 7.34 20.42 10.59
CA PHE A 39 6.15 19.65 10.21
C PHE A 39 5.12 19.69 11.34
N PHE A 40 3.88 20.00 11.01
CA PHE A 40 2.74 19.98 11.92
C PHE A 40 1.58 19.22 11.30
N GLY A 41 1.48 17.92 11.61
CA GLY A 41 0.55 17.02 10.95
C GLY A 41 0.85 16.92 9.45
N ILE A 42 -0.11 17.30 8.61
CA ILE A 42 0.04 17.32 7.14
C ILE A 42 0.65 18.61 6.58
N LYS A 43 0.97 19.60 7.44
CA LYS A 43 1.50 20.89 7.03
C LYS A 43 3.01 20.95 7.19
N GLU A 44 3.69 21.55 6.22
CA GLU A 44 5.13 21.84 6.25
C GLU A 44 5.32 23.37 6.26
N ILE A 45 6.15 23.86 7.19
CA ILE A 45 6.60 25.25 7.27
C ILE A 45 8.08 25.24 6.94
N THR A 46 8.47 25.97 5.90
CA THR A 46 9.87 26.15 5.51
C THR A 46 10.34 27.54 5.91
N ILE A 47 11.44 27.58 6.67
CA ILE A 47 12.14 28.81 7.04
C ILE A 47 13.52 28.76 6.38
N ASP A 48 13.65 29.45 5.27
CA ASP A 48 14.87 29.55 4.45
C ASP A 48 15.66 30.84 4.72
N GLU A 49 15.05 31.82 5.38
CA GLU A 49 15.68 33.05 5.87
C GLU A 49 16.56 32.77 7.11
N PRO A 50 17.90 32.94 7.03
CA PRO A 50 18.81 32.61 8.12
C PRO A 50 18.54 33.35 9.43
N ASP A 51 18.06 34.60 9.34
CA ASP A 51 17.70 35.41 10.49
C ASP A 51 16.41 34.95 11.16
N LEU A 52 15.50 34.27 10.47
CA LEU A 52 14.26 33.70 11.01
C LEU A 52 14.41 32.28 11.57
N LEU A 53 15.56 31.63 11.43
CA LEU A 53 15.77 30.28 11.96
C LEU A 53 15.53 30.22 13.48
N SER A 54 15.96 31.23 14.22
CA SER A 54 15.72 31.32 15.68
C SER A 54 14.24 31.51 16.03
N PHE A 55 13.46 32.19 15.18
CA PHE A 55 12.00 32.27 15.34
C PHE A 55 11.37 30.87 15.26
N GLY A 56 11.74 30.07 14.25
CA GLY A 56 11.26 28.69 14.12
C GLY A 56 11.68 27.80 15.29
N GLU A 57 12.94 27.88 15.73
CA GLU A 57 13.43 27.15 16.90
C GLU A 57 12.69 27.51 18.19
N ALA A 58 12.30 28.78 18.34
CA ALA A 58 11.53 29.26 19.47
C ALA A 58 10.07 28.78 19.39
N LEU A 59 9.44 28.83 18.22
CA LEU A 59 8.08 28.35 17.98
C LEU A 59 7.92 26.88 18.45
N LEU A 60 8.90 26.03 18.15
CA LEU A 60 8.92 24.62 18.57
C LEU A 60 8.89 24.40 20.09
N LYS A 61 9.24 25.43 20.88
CA LYS A 61 9.40 25.35 22.35
C LYS A 61 8.22 25.95 23.12
N GLN A 62 7.35 26.72 22.47
CA GLN A 62 6.25 27.43 23.15
C GLN A 62 4.93 26.69 23.03
N ASP A 63 4.28 26.37 24.15
CA ASP A 63 2.88 25.88 24.16
C ASP A 63 1.89 27.05 24.01
N GLN A 64 2.28 28.22 24.51
CA GLN A 64 1.56 29.48 24.41
C GLN A 64 2.54 30.64 24.60
N PHE A 65 2.23 31.81 24.05
CA PHE A 65 3.05 33.01 24.20
C PHE A 65 2.23 34.26 23.93
N MET A 66 2.64 35.39 24.50
CA MET A 66 2.10 36.69 24.12
C MET A 66 2.67 37.06 22.74
N ALA A 67 1.82 37.45 21.78
CA ALA A 67 2.22 37.65 20.39
C ALA A 67 3.45 38.57 20.23
N GLY A 68 3.45 39.71 20.93
CA GLY A 68 4.55 40.69 20.92
C GLY A 68 5.87 40.14 21.48
N SER A 69 5.83 39.11 22.33
CA SER A 69 7.06 38.50 22.86
C SER A 69 7.86 37.76 21.79
N ALA A 70 7.23 37.34 20.68
CA ALA A 70 7.92 36.66 19.59
C ALA A 70 8.91 37.56 18.84
N THR A 71 8.81 38.89 18.99
CA THR A 71 9.85 39.84 18.53
C THR A 71 11.22 39.59 19.15
N THR A 72 11.26 38.96 20.34
CA THR A 72 12.50 38.67 21.08
C THR A 72 13.09 37.31 20.77
N TRP A 73 12.51 36.54 19.84
CA TRP A 73 12.99 35.19 19.49
C TRP A 73 14.20 35.19 18.54
N SER A 74 14.72 36.35 18.18
CA SER A 74 15.93 36.45 17.38
C SER A 74 17.17 36.10 18.19
N ALA A 75 18.19 35.55 17.54
CA ALA A 75 19.52 35.40 18.15
C ALA A 75 20.31 36.73 18.22
N GLY A 76 19.76 37.82 17.68
CA GLY A 76 20.38 39.13 17.54
C GLY A 76 19.47 40.28 17.99
N GLU A 77 19.29 41.30 17.15
CA GLU A 77 18.34 42.38 17.44
C GLU A 77 16.89 41.89 17.35
N PRO A 78 15.96 42.39 18.20
CA PRO A 78 14.56 42.01 18.13
C PRO A 78 13.95 42.25 16.74
N TYR A 79 13.12 41.32 16.26
CA TYR A 79 12.43 41.47 14.99
C TYR A 79 11.46 42.66 15.03
N PRO A 80 11.28 43.40 13.92
CA PRO A 80 10.21 44.38 13.80
C PRO A 80 8.83 43.74 14.02
N TRP A 81 7.96 44.42 14.76
CA TRP A 81 6.62 43.90 15.07
C TRP A 81 5.82 43.52 13.81
N GLU A 82 5.83 44.37 12.78
CA GLU A 82 5.09 44.11 11.54
C GLU A 82 5.51 42.79 10.89
N ARG A 83 6.81 42.45 10.93
CA ARG A 83 7.34 41.19 10.39
C ARG A 83 6.85 39.98 11.19
N VAL A 84 6.88 40.08 12.52
CA VAL A 84 6.37 39.03 13.40
C VAL A 84 4.87 38.87 13.24
N ARG A 85 4.12 39.97 13.13
CA ARG A 85 2.67 39.97 12.93
C ARG A 85 2.29 39.17 11.69
N GLU A 86 2.95 39.44 10.56
CA GLU A 86 2.72 38.69 9.30
C GLU A 86 2.95 37.19 9.46
N LEU A 87 4.03 36.79 10.15
CA LEU A 87 4.32 35.37 10.41
C LEU A 87 3.24 34.72 11.29
N LEU A 88 2.84 35.40 12.37
CA LEU A 88 1.80 34.90 13.28
C LEU A 88 0.43 34.81 12.58
N GLU A 89 0.09 35.79 11.74
CA GLU A 89 -1.15 35.79 10.95
C GLU A 89 -1.18 34.64 9.94
N ALA A 90 -0.04 34.35 9.28
CA ALA A 90 0.09 33.19 8.40
C ALA A 90 -0.11 31.86 9.16
N LEU A 91 0.51 31.73 10.34
CA LEU A 91 0.35 30.54 11.19
C LEU A 91 -1.10 30.39 11.70
N LEU A 92 -1.81 31.49 11.97
CA LEU A 92 -3.22 31.48 12.35
C LEU A 92 -4.12 31.10 11.17
N SER A 93 -3.86 31.62 9.95
CA SER A 93 -4.65 31.25 8.77
C SER A 93 -4.51 29.78 8.38
N GLU A 94 -3.41 29.16 8.80
CA GLU A 94 -3.14 27.74 8.63
C GLU A 94 -3.53 26.92 9.87
N ASP A 95 -4.29 27.45 10.83
CA ASP A 95 -4.73 26.73 12.03
C ASP A 95 -3.58 26.07 12.84
N ILE A 96 -2.36 26.60 12.70
CA ILE A 96 -1.17 26.14 13.44
C ILE A 96 -1.12 26.83 14.81
N LEU A 97 -1.54 28.10 14.84
CA LEU A 97 -1.80 28.87 16.06
C LEU A 97 -3.31 29.01 16.30
N SER A 98 -3.68 29.29 17.54
CA SER A 98 -5.04 29.62 17.95
C SER A 98 -5.05 30.83 18.88
N ARG A 99 -6.09 31.64 18.81
CA ARG A 99 -6.38 32.70 19.79
C ARG A 99 -7.08 32.17 21.04
N GLU A 100 -7.61 30.96 20.96
CA GLU A 100 -8.30 30.30 22.06
C GLU A 100 -7.36 29.32 22.76
N ALA A 101 -7.43 29.31 24.10
CA ALA A 101 -6.71 28.33 24.89
C ALA A 101 -7.15 26.91 24.48
N PRO A 102 -6.23 25.93 24.41
CA PRO A 102 -6.60 24.56 24.07
C PRO A 102 -7.64 24.06 25.06
N SER A 103 -8.87 23.85 24.60
CA SER A 103 -9.86 23.13 25.38
C SER A 103 -9.43 21.65 25.44
N ALA A 104 -9.81 20.95 26.51
CA ALA A 104 -9.74 19.49 26.48
C ALA A 104 -10.74 19.05 25.42
N SER A 105 -10.27 18.81 24.19
CA SER A 105 -11.16 18.47 23.08
C SER A 105 -12.04 17.29 23.49
N PRO A 106 -13.35 17.37 23.20
CA PRO A 106 -14.22 16.20 23.27
C PRO A 106 -13.66 15.09 22.38
N GLU A 107 -14.06 13.84 22.65
CA GLU A 107 -13.74 12.69 21.80
C GLU A 107 -13.91 13.07 20.32
N SER A 108 -12.88 12.85 19.50
CA SER A 108 -12.90 13.33 18.10
C SER A 108 -14.02 12.65 17.32
N ASP A 109 -14.82 13.47 16.62
CA ASP A 109 -15.87 13.05 15.69
C ASP A 109 -15.38 12.01 14.66
N GLN A 110 -14.08 11.98 14.32
CA GLN A 110 -13.55 11.00 13.36
C GLN A 110 -13.54 9.58 13.93
N HIS A 111 -13.00 9.38 15.14
CA HIS A 111 -12.94 8.04 15.72
C HIS A 111 -14.34 7.52 16.05
N GLU A 112 -15.23 8.38 16.55
CA GLU A 112 -16.63 8.02 16.78
C GLU A 112 -17.34 7.59 15.50
N ARG A 113 -17.15 8.33 14.38
CA ARG A 113 -17.66 7.93 13.06
C ARG A 113 -17.11 6.58 12.63
N PHE A 114 -15.81 6.35 12.79
CA PHE A 114 -15.20 5.06 12.50
C PHE A 114 -15.82 3.92 13.33
N LEU A 115 -15.99 4.09 14.64
CA LEU A 115 -16.61 3.08 15.50
C LEU A 115 -18.09 2.83 15.12
N ALA A 116 -18.82 3.86 14.74
CA ALA A 116 -20.20 3.75 14.28
C ALA A 116 -20.31 3.01 12.94
N GLU A 117 -19.40 3.27 12.00
CA GLU A 117 -19.29 2.54 10.73
C GLU A 117 -18.92 1.07 10.98
N GLU A 118 -17.92 0.83 11.83
CA GLU A 118 -17.48 -0.52 12.19
C GLU A 118 -18.58 -1.32 12.89
N ALA A 119 -19.39 -0.68 13.73
CA ALA A 119 -20.54 -1.32 14.36
C ALA A 119 -21.58 -1.79 13.33
N ARG A 120 -21.77 -1.05 12.23
CA ARG A 120 -22.73 -1.36 11.14
C ARG A 120 -22.19 -2.31 10.08
N ARG A 121 -20.86 -2.43 9.96
CA ARG A 121 -20.22 -3.30 8.97
C ARG A 121 -20.68 -4.75 9.13
N ASP A 122 -21.01 -5.40 8.01
CA ASP A 122 -21.25 -6.85 8.00
C ASP A 122 -19.92 -7.59 8.21
N ALA A 123 -19.86 -8.40 9.26
CA ALA A 123 -18.63 -9.05 9.69
C ALA A 123 -18.91 -10.53 9.98
N PRO A 124 -17.99 -11.43 9.62
CA PRO A 124 -18.19 -12.85 9.85
C PRO A 124 -18.23 -13.14 11.36
N THR A 125 -19.16 -14.00 11.76
CA THR A 125 -19.32 -14.47 13.14
C THR A 125 -18.33 -15.58 13.51
N GLU A 126 -17.73 -16.21 12.51
CA GLU A 126 -16.71 -17.25 12.63
C GLU A 126 -15.48 -16.89 11.78
N PRO A 127 -14.28 -17.39 12.11
CA PRO A 127 -13.09 -17.11 11.32
C PRO A 127 -13.19 -17.72 9.92
N LEU A 128 -13.09 -16.90 8.88
CA LEU A 128 -12.95 -17.37 7.49
C LEU A 128 -11.47 -17.59 7.19
N TRP A 129 -11.14 -18.68 6.48
CA TRP A 129 -9.75 -19.02 6.20
C TRP A 129 -9.58 -19.76 4.87
N TRP A 130 -8.43 -19.58 4.21
CA TRP A 130 -8.19 -20.11 2.88
C TRP A 130 -7.88 -21.61 2.84
N ASN A 131 -7.13 -22.14 3.82
CA ASN A 131 -6.64 -23.51 3.77
C ASN A 131 -7.40 -24.38 4.79
N PRO A 132 -8.25 -25.34 4.36
CA PRO A 132 -8.46 -25.82 2.99
C PRO A 132 -9.62 -25.15 2.21
N ASP A 133 -10.36 -24.23 2.84
CA ASP A 133 -11.70 -23.79 2.40
C ASP A 133 -11.72 -22.70 1.30
N CYS A 134 -10.63 -22.52 0.54
CA CYS A 134 -10.48 -21.43 -0.43
C CYS A 134 -11.62 -21.35 -1.45
N PRO A 135 -12.11 -22.47 -2.06
CA PRO A 135 -13.24 -22.40 -2.98
C PRO A 135 -14.51 -21.83 -2.34
N GLN A 136 -14.88 -22.32 -1.16
CA GLN A 136 -16.09 -21.89 -0.45
C GLN A 136 -15.99 -20.46 0.04
N VAL A 137 -14.81 -20.07 0.53
CA VAL A 137 -14.56 -18.70 0.99
C VAL A 137 -14.62 -17.73 -0.18
N MET A 138 -14.00 -18.04 -1.33
CA MET A 138 -14.06 -17.16 -2.51
C MET A 138 -15.48 -17.06 -3.07
N GLU A 139 -16.21 -18.17 -3.17
CA GLU A 139 -17.61 -18.15 -3.60
C GLU A 139 -18.47 -17.26 -2.68
N ARG A 140 -18.28 -17.36 -1.36
CA ARG A 140 -18.97 -16.50 -0.39
C ARG A 140 -18.60 -15.02 -0.53
N LEU A 141 -17.35 -14.70 -0.82
CA LEU A 141 -16.86 -13.32 -0.84
C LEU A 141 -17.15 -12.58 -2.14
N VAL A 142 -17.05 -13.28 -3.28
CA VAL A 142 -17.07 -12.66 -4.62
C VAL A 142 -17.94 -13.40 -5.63
N GLY A 143 -18.68 -14.44 -5.19
CA GLY A 143 -19.61 -15.21 -6.02
C GLY A 143 -18.99 -16.25 -6.94
N GLU A 144 -17.66 -16.42 -6.89
CA GLU A 144 -16.91 -17.33 -7.75
C GLU A 144 -15.91 -18.15 -6.94
N PRO A 145 -15.85 -19.48 -7.09
CA PRO A 145 -14.89 -20.30 -6.38
C PRO A 145 -13.47 -20.17 -6.96
N LEU A 146 -12.45 -20.29 -6.10
CA LEU A 146 -11.06 -20.41 -6.50
C LEU A 146 -10.44 -21.66 -5.90
N GLU A 147 -9.72 -22.45 -6.69
CA GLU A 147 -8.92 -23.55 -6.16
C GLU A 147 -7.73 -22.99 -5.37
N LEU A 148 -7.47 -23.56 -4.18
CA LEU A 148 -6.41 -23.12 -3.27
C LEU A 148 -5.04 -22.98 -3.96
N GLY A 149 -4.75 -23.84 -4.94
CA GLY A 149 -3.50 -23.82 -5.69
C GLY A 149 -3.30 -22.57 -6.56
N PHE A 150 -4.28 -21.69 -6.70
CA PHE A 150 -4.15 -20.41 -7.42
C PHE A 150 -4.15 -19.17 -6.51
N ILE A 151 -4.21 -19.34 -5.18
CA ILE A 151 -4.45 -18.23 -4.26
C ILE A 151 -3.41 -17.11 -4.34
N GLU A 152 -2.11 -17.40 -4.50
CA GLU A 152 -1.07 -16.36 -4.54
C GLU A 152 -1.02 -15.56 -5.85
N ALA A 153 -1.62 -16.09 -6.93
CA ALA A 153 -1.80 -15.36 -8.19
C ALA A 153 -2.92 -14.31 -8.09
N VAL A 154 -3.84 -14.49 -7.13
CA VAL A 154 -5.00 -13.61 -6.89
C VAL A 154 -4.73 -12.69 -5.70
N VAL A 155 -4.26 -13.23 -4.58
CA VAL A 155 -4.00 -12.51 -3.33
C VAL A 155 -2.48 -12.38 -3.14
N PRO A 156 -1.93 -11.15 -3.08
CA PRO A 156 -0.49 -10.96 -2.86
C PRO A 156 0.00 -11.70 -1.61
N VAL A 157 1.18 -12.31 -1.66
CA VAL A 157 1.74 -13.14 -0.56
C VAL A 157 1.74 -12.44 0.80
N HIS A 158 2.00 -11.13 0.81
CA HIS A 158 2.01 -10.30 2.02
C HIS A 158 0.62 -10.01 2.57
N ARG A 159 -0.46 -10.49 1.93
CA ARG A 159 -1.85 -10.36 2.38
C ARG A 159 -2.53 -11.69 2.68
N VAL A 160 -2.00 -12.81 2.22
CA VAL A 160 -2.65 -14.13 2.37
C VAL A 160 -2.88 -14.48 3.84
N ALA A 161 -1.92 -14.19 4.73
CA ALA A 161 -2.07 -14.44 6.16
C ALA A 161 -2.98 -13.44 6.90
N HIS A 162 -3.38 -12.32 6.29
CA HIS A 162 -4.14 -11.27 6.97
C HIS A 162 -5.35 -11.78 7.80
N PRO A 163 -6.25 -12.61 7.23
CA PRO A 163 -7.45 -13.06 7.93
C PRO A 163 -7.23 -14.24 8.90
N ALA A 164 -6.01 -14.78 9.01
CA ALA A 164 -5.74 -15.80 10.03
C ALA A 164 -5.72 -15.18 11.42
N LEU A 165 -6.17 -15.97 12.40
CA LEU A 165 -6.04 -15.70 13.81
C LEU A 165 -4.74 -16.33 14.35
N ASP A 166 -4.07 -15.62 15.24
CA ASP A 166 -3.01 -16.17 16.08
C ASP A 166 -3.58 -16.94 17.29
N ALA A 167 -2.71 -17.56 18.08
CA ALA A 167 -3.09 -18.28 19.30
C ALA A 167 -3.66 -17.37 20.41
N GLU A 168 -3.58 -16.05 20.27
CA GLU A 168 -4.25 -15.08 21.14
C GLU A 168 -5.62 -14.64 20.59
N GLY A 169 -6.08 -15.25 19.48
CA GLY A 169 -7.37 -14.97 18.86
C GLY A 169 -7.42 -13.65 18.12
N ARG A 170 -6.27 -13.09 17.71
CA ARG A 170 -6.17 -11.82 16.99
C ARG A 170 -5.85 -12.05 15.52
N HIS A 171 -6.45 -11.26 14.64
CA HIS A 171 -6.09 -11.24 13.22
C HIS A 171 -4.62 -10.85 13.03
N ILE A 172 -3.92 -11.56 12.15
CA ILE A 172 -2.53 -11.23 11.80
C ILE A 172 -2.48 -9.84 11.15
N GLY A 173 -3.40 -9.56 10.21
CA GLY A 173 -3.53 -8.27 9.55
C GLY A 173 -4.15 -7.17 10.41
N GLU A 174 -4.57 -7.47 11.65
CA GLU A 174 -5.20 -6.52 12.57
C GLU A 174 -6.35 -5.73 11.93
N MET A 175 -6.23 -4.41 11.81
CA MET A 175 -7.25 -3.55 11.22
C MET A 175 -7.10 -3.38 9.72
N ASN A 176 -6.06 -4.00 9.14
CA ASN A 176 -5.74 -4.03 7.72
C ASN A 176 -6.08 -5.39 7.08
N VAL A 177 -6.89 -6.24 7.74
CA VAL A 177 -7.29 -7.54 7.18
C VAL A 177 -7.81 -7.37 5.75
N PHE A 178 -7.25 -8.15 4.83
CA PHE A 178 -7.63 -8.17 3.42
C PHE A 178 -8.11 -9.58 3.03
N PRO A 179 -9.25 -9.69 2.33
CA PRO A 179 -10.24 -8.63 2.09
C PRO A 179 -10.93 -8.20 3.39
N ASP A 180 -11.45 -6.96 3.43
CA ASP A 180 -12.08 -6.42 4.65
C ASP A 180 -13.31 -7.24 5.10
N ALA A 181 -13.97 -7.91 4.16
CA ALA A 181 -15.09 -8.82 4.41
C ALA A 181 -14.73 -10.06 5.26
N MET A 182 -13.45 -10.42 5.39
CA MET A 182 -13.00 -11.49 6.30
C MET A 182 -12.65 -10.98 7.70
N ARG A 183 -12.63 -9.65 7.92
CA ARG A 183 -12.25 -9.05 9.19
C ARG A 183 -13.34 -9.25 10.23
N MET A 184 -13.04 -9.97 11.31
CA MET A 184 -13.94 -10.15 12.44
C MET A 184 -14.00 -8.90 13.33
N LYS A 185 -15.11 -8.71 14.05
CA LYS A 185 -15.24 -7.67 15.08
C LYS A 185 -14.59 -8.15 16.38
N LEU A 186 -13.29 -7.88 16.53
CA LEU A 186 -12.54 -8.26 17.73
C LEU A 186 -12.53 -7.10 18.75
N PRO A 187 -12.79 -7.37 20.05
CA PRO A 187 -12.67 -6.37 21.10
C PRO A 187 -11.30 -5.69 21.05
N THR A 188 -11.31 -4.35 21.02
CA THR A 188 -10.09 -3.55 20.87
C THR A 188 -10.18 -2.34 21.79
N GLU A 189 -9.20 -2.20 22.69
CA GLU A 189 -9.01 -1.00 23.49
C GLU A 189 -8.32 0.08 22.64
N TRP A 190 -8.99 1.22 22.49
CA TRP A 190 -8.51 2.40 21.77
C TRP A 190 -8.11 3.49 22.75
N ARG A 191 -7.06 4.25 22.43
CA ARG A 191 -6.68 5.46 23.18
C ARG A 191 -6.12 6.53 22.25
N ALA A 192 -6.21 7.79 22.67
CA ALA A 192 -5.45 8.86 22.03
C ALA A 192 -3.94 8.58 22.17
N CYS A 193 -3.20 8.79 21.08
CA CYS A 193 -1.76 8.54 21.07
C CYS A 193 -1.01 9.60 21.91
N PRO A 194 -0.18 9.18 22.89
CA PRO A 194 0.54 10.10 23.78
C PRO A 194 1.94 10.48 23.25
N TYR A 195 2.39 9.87 22.15
CA TYR A 195 3.75 10.02 21.64
C TYR A 195 3.87 11.29 20.78
N PRO A 196 4.97 12.05 20.91
CA PRO A 196 5.25 13.17 20.00
C PRO A 196 5.31 12.73 18.54
N GLY A 197 5.15 13.68 17.62
CA GLY A 197 5.13 13.47 16.17
C GLY A 197 3.71 13.53 15.58
N SER A 198 3.56 13.16 14.31
CA SER A 198 2.32 13.33 13.51
C SER A 198 1.06 12.81 14.21
N ARG A 199 1.21 11.71 14.94
CA ARG A 199 0.15 11.00 15.67
C ARG A 199 -0.23 11.58 17.04
N TYR A 200 0.48 12.57 17.57
CA TYR A 200 0.24 13.05 18.94
C TYR A 200 -1.18 13.60 19.11
N ARG A 201 -1.98 12.94 19.97
CA ARG A 201 -3.42 13.26 20.16
C ARG A 201 -4.14 13.43 18.81
N ASP A 202 -3.83 12.57 17.85
CA ASP A 202 -4.57 12.51 16.59
C ASP A 202 -6.05 12.19 16.84
N ASP A 203 -6.88 12.65 15.91
CA ASP A 203 -8.31 12.41 15.88
C ASP A 203 -8.62 10.92 15.73
N ALA A 204 -7.78 10.20 14.96
CA ALA A 204 -7.78 8.76 14.94
C ALA A 204 -7.01 8.19 16.15
N MET A 205 -7.60 7.19 16.82
CA MET A 205 -7.01 6.59 18.02
C MET A 205 -5.99 5.49 17.70
N MET A 206 -5.08 5.21 18.63
CA MET A 206 -4.17 4.07 18.56
C MET A 206 -4.81 2.80 19.11
N ASN A 207 -4.50 1.65 18.50
CA ASN A 207 -4.88 0.33 18.98
C ASN A 207 -3.96 -0.12 20.12
N LEU A 208 -4.39 0.10 21.37
CA LEU A 208 -3.60 -0.25 22.55
C LEU A 208 -3.51 -1.76 22.77
N THR A 209 -4.50 -2.51 22.32
CA THR A 209 -4.51 -3.98 22.44
C THR A 209 -3.38 -4.59 21.64
N ALA A 210 -3.21 -4.15 20.39
CA ALA A 210 -2.10 -4.56 19.53
C ALA A 210 -0.75 -4.16 20.14
N LEU A 211 -0.62 -2.95 20.70
CA LEU A 211 0.61 -2.53 21.38
C LEU A 211 0.97 -3.46 22.55
N ARG A 212 0.01 -3.81 23.41
CA ARG A 212 0.27 -4.71 24.55
C ARG A 212 0.73 -6.10 24.09
N ALA A 213 0.13 -6.64 23.03
CA ALA A 213 0.56 -7.90 22.43
C ALA A 213 1.99 -7.80 21.89
N MET A 214 2.29 -6.73 21.13
CA MET A 214 3.65 -6.46 20.63
C MET A 214 4.69 -6.36 21.74
N THR A 215 4.42 -5.60 22.81
CA THR A 215 5.35 -5.42 23.93
C THR A 215 5.64 -6.75 24.64
N ARG A 216 4.66 -7.66 24.74
CA ARG A 216 4.84 -8.99 25.34
C ARG A 216 5.86 -9.83 24.57
N HIS A 217 5.85 -9.76 23.24
CA HIS A 217 6.63 -10.63 22.35
C HIS A 217 7.84 -9.93 21.71
N TRP A 218 8.19 -8.74 22.18
CA TRP A 218 9.12 -7.86 21.49
C TRP A 218 10.53 -8.43 21.27
N LYS A 219 11.12 -9.05 22.29
CA LYS A 219 12.46 -9.63 22.17
C LYS A 219 12.53 -10.77 21.15
N PRO A 220 11.66 -11.79 21.19
CA PRO A 220 11.57 -12.78 20.12
C PRO A 220 11.40 -12.16 18.73
N VAL A 221 10.52 -11.17 18.59
CA VAL A 221 10.30 -10.47 17.30
C VAL A 221 11.61 -9.90 16.74
N LEU A 222 12.39 -9.20 17.57
CA LEU A 222 13.66 -8.62 17.13
C LEU A 222 14.70 -9.69 16.76
N GLN A 223 14.77 -10.79 17.53
CA GLN A 223 15.71 -11.89 17.25
C GLN A 223 15.39 -12.57 15.91
N GLU A 224 14.11 -12.79 15.63
CA GLU A 224 13.64 -13.43 14.41
C GLU A 224 13.78 -12.49 13.20
N THR A 225 13.62 -11.17 13.42
CA THR A 225 13.95 -10.15 12.42
C THR A 225 15.42 -10.26 11.99
N LEU A 226 16.36 -10.43 12.93
CA LEU A 226 17.78 -10.61 12.63
C LEU A 226 18.07 -11.91 11.86
N ALA A 227 17.38 -13.00 12.21
CA ALA A 227 17.55 -14.29 11.53
C ALA A 227 17.11 -14.21 10.05
N ILE A 228 15.95 -13.59 9.79
CA ILE A 228 15.45 -13.39 8.42
C ILE A 228 16.33 -12.40 7.66
N ARG A 229 16.75 -11.30 8.29
CA ARG A 229 17.70 -10.33 7.72
C ARG A 229 18.99 -11.03 7.29
N ALA A 230 19.56 -11.87 8.16
CA ALA A 230 20.79 -12.60 7.88
C ALA A 230 20.62 -13.55 6.69
N GLU A 231 19.51 -14.28 6.61
CA GLU A 231 19.22 -15.15 5.46
C GLU A 231 19.04 -14.36 4.17
N PHE A 232 18.34 -13.22 4.20
CA PHE A 232 18.17 -12.37 3.04
C PHE A 232 19.50 -11.80 2.53
N LEU A 233 20.35 -11.32 3.45
CA LEU A 233 21.66 -10.74 3.10
C LEU A 233 22.70 -11.76 2.62
N ARG A 234 22.46 -13.07 2.78
CA ARG A 234 23.26 -14.10 2.09
C ARG A 234 23.05 -14.08 0.57
N ARG A 235 21.95 -13.50 0.11
CA ARG A 235 21.50 -13.49 -1.29
C ARG A 235 21.67 -12.13 -1.94
N TYR A 236 21.55 -11.07 -1.14
CA TYR A 236 21.66 -9.69 -1.59
C TYR A 236 22.70 -8.94 -0.76
N SER A 237 23.62 -8.24 -1.43
CA SER A 237 24.55 -7.34 -0.76
C SER A 237 23.92 -5.97 -0.53
N LEU A 238 24.24 -5.35 0.61
CA LEU A 238 23.98 -3.94 0.86
C LEU A 238 24.71 -3.06 -0.16
N LEU A 239 24.36 -1.77 -0.19
CA LEU A 239 25.13 -0.78 -0.93
C LEU A 239 26.53 -0.61 -0.32
N PRO A 240 27.52 -0.06 -1.06
CA PRO A 240 28.90 0.06 -0.59
C PRO A 240 29.08 0.85 0.72
N ASP A 241 28.17 1.78 1.01
CA ASP A 241 28.13 2.57 2.24
C ASP A 241 27.42 1.85 3.41
N GLY A 242 26.96 0.62 3.19
CA GLY A 242 26.21 -0.18 4.16
C GLY A 242 24.71 0.13 4.20
N SER A 243 24.20 1.05 3.37
CA SER A 243 22.77 1.35 3.31
C SER A 243 21.98 0.26 2.57
N TRP A 244 20.68 0.20 2.85
CA TRP A 244 19.75 -0.63 2.11
C TRP A 244 19.30 0.07 0.85
N ARG A 245 18.92 -0.71 -0.15
CA ARG A 245 18.11 -0.19 -1.26
C ARG A 245 16.64 -0.23 -0.84
N VAL A 246 15.86 0.78 -1.22
CA VAL A 246 14.41 0.81 -0.96
C VAL A 246 13.72 -0.47 -1.45
N GLY A 247 14.10 -0.96 -2.65
CA GLY A 247 13.55 -2.18 -3.21
C GLY A 247 13.94 -3.46 -2.46
N ASP A 248 15.20 -3.57 -2.01
CA ASP A 248 15.67 -4.71 -1.21
C ASP A 248 14.98 -4.70 0.17
N LEU A 249 14.76 -3.53 0.76
CA LEU A 249 14.03 -3.38 2.03
C LEU A 249 12.54 -3.77 1.88
N HIS A 250 11.90 -3.39 0.78
CA HIS A 250 10.55 -3.88 0.45
C HIS A 250 10.51 -5.41 0.34
N ALA A 251 11.52 -5.99 -0.32
CA ALA A 251 11.60 -7.43 -0.55
C ALA A 251 11.84 -8.24 0.74
N VAL A 252 12.76 -7.82 1.60
CA VAL A 252 12.97 -8.49 2.90
C VAL A 252 11.74 -8.39 3.79
N CYS A 253 11.01 -7.26 3.76
CA CYS A 253 9.74 -7.16 4.48
C CYS A 253 8.73 -8.18 3.94
N CYS A 254 8.61 -8.35 2.62
CA CYS A 254 7.74 -9.39 2.05
C CYS A 254 8.16 -10.82 2.46
N ALA A 255 9.47 -11.09 2.57
CA ALA A 255 9.97 -12.36 3.07
C ALA A 255 9.60 -12.61 4.54
N VAL A 256 9.67 -11.58 5.40
CA VAL A 256 9.20 -11.66 6.79
C VAL A 256 7.71 -11.99 6.84
N LEU A 257 6.89 -11.31 6.06
CA LEU A 257 5.44 -11.53 6.01
C LEU A 257 5.08 -12.89 5.39
N ALA A 258 5.94 -13.46 4.55
CA ALA A 258 5.75 -14.77 3.94
C ALA A 258 5.95 -15.93 4.93
N LEU A 259 6.71 -15.74 6.02
CA LEU A 259 6.97 -16.80 7.01
C LEU A 259 5.68 -17.32 7.68
N PRO A 260 4.81 -16.50 8.31
CA PRO A 260 3.55 -17.00 8.83
C PRO A 260 2.66 -17.59 7.73
N THR A 261 2.64 -16.97 6.54
CA THR A 261 1.87 -17.48 5.41
C THR A 261 2.31 -18.88 5.00
N LEU A 262 3.62 -19.15 4.90
CA LEU A 262 4.18 -20.46 4.58
C LEU A 262 3.67 -21.53 5.55
N LEU A 263 3.74 -21.26 6.85
CA LEU A 263 3.34 -22.21 7.89
C LEU A 263 1.84 -22.51 7.85
N LEU A 264 1.00 -21.52 7.51
CA LEU A 264 -0.45 -21.66 7.44
C LEU A 264 -0.91 -22.32 6.12
N MET A 265 -0.20 -22.09 5.02
CA MET A 265 -0.65 -22.43 3.66
C MET A 265 -0.02 -23.70 3.07
N ARG A 266 1.03 -24.26 3.68
CA ARG A 266 1.64 -25.51 3.23
C ARG A 266 0.69 -26.71 3.36
N ALA A 267 0.84 -27.70 2.48
CA ALA A 267 0.00 -28.90 2.53
C ALA A 267 0.37 -29.83 3.69
N ASN A 268 1.67 -29.96 3.98
CA ASN A 268 2.18 -30.88 4.97
C ASN A 268 2.29 -30.20 6.34
N ALA A 269 1.53 -30.71 7.31
CA ALA A 269 1.44 -30.16 8.67
C ALA A 269 1.27 -28.62 8.69
N PRO A 270 0.20 -28.09 8.05
CA PRO A 270 -0.13 -26.67 8.19
C PRO A 270 -0.40 -26.35 9.65
N VAL A 271 0.03 -25.17 10.07
CA VAL A 271 -0.42 -24.60 11.33
C VAL A 271 -1.89 -24.26 11.19
N ALA A 272 -2.72 -24.75 12.11
CA ALA A 272 -4.15 -24.49 12.09
C ALA A 272 -4.43 -22.99 12.32
N ASN A 273 -5.48 -22.47 11.70
CA ASN A 273 -5.95 -21.11 11.97
C ASN A 273 -6.33 -20.97 13.46
N GLY A 274 -5.83 -19.94 14.13
CA GLY A 274 -5.95 -19.76 15.58
C GLY A 274 -4.89 -20.50 16.41
N ALA A 275 -3.91 -21.16 15.78
CA ALA A 275 -2.80 -21.82 16.46
C ALA A 275 -1.41 -21.24 16.10
N LEU A 276 -1.37 -20.17 15.29
CA LEU A 276 -0.12 -19.51 14.95
C LEU A 276 0.53 -18.87 16.17
N ASP A 277 1.84 -19.04 16.29
CA ASP A 277 2.64 -18.40 17.33
C ASP A 277 2.44 -16.87 17.32
N PRO A 278 2.02 -16.25 18.44
CA PRO A 278 1.84 -14.81 18.54
C PRO A 278 3.10 -13.99 18.18
N VAL A 279 4.31 -14.55 18.33
CA VAL A 279 5.55 -13.91 17.89
C VAL A 279 5.52 -13.63 16.39
N LEU A 280 5.05 -14.59 15.57
CA LEU A 280 4.95 -14.43 14.13
C LEU A 280 3.89 -13.39 13.75
N SER A 281 2.77 -13.35 14.46
CA SER A 281 1.76 -12.33 14.23
C SER A 281 2.28 -10.93 14.61
N SER A 282 3.04 -10.82 15.69
CA SER A 282 3.67 -9.56 16.10
C SER A 282 4.73 -9.09 15.10
N LEU A 283 5.60 -10.01 14.68
CA LEU A 283 6.60 -9.78 13.64
C LEU A 283 5.96 -9.30 12.33
N PHE A 284 4.84 -9.93 11.95
CA PHE A 284 4.07 -9.53 10.77
C PHE A 284 3.60 -8.07 10.87
N ARG A 285 2.90 -7.71 11.95
CA ARG A 285 2.26 -6.39 12.12
C ARG A 285 3.26 -5.25 12.05
N VAL A 286 4.41 -5.37 12.74
CA VAL A 286 5.42 -4.30 12.74
C VAL A 286 6.14 -4.19 11.39
N THR A 287 6.35 -5.32 10.71
CA THR A 287 7.06 -5.34 9.42
C THR A 287 6.16 -4.88 8.25
N ASP A 288 4.86 -5.17 8.30
CA ASP A 288 3.92 -4.75 7.25
C ASP A 288 3.85 -3.21 7.14
N GLY A 289 3.99 -2.49 8.26
CA GLY A 289 4.16 -1.04 8.26
C GLY A 289 5.34 -0.59 7.41
N VAL A 290 6.53 -1.20 7.59
CA VAL A 290 7.73 -0.88 6.78
C VAL A 290 7.50 -1.23 5.31
N ARG A 291 6.90 -2.39 5.01
CA ARG A 291 6.54 -2.76 3.63
C ARG A 291 5.64 -1.71 2.99
N MET A 292 4.63 -1.21 3.72
CA MET A 292 3.72 -0.18 3.23
C MET A 292 4.46 1.13 2.90
N VAL A 293 5.37 1.58 3.76
CA VAL A 293 6.20 2.77 3.50
C VAL A 293 7.07 2.55 2.27
N MET A 294 7.75 1.40 2.14
CA MET A 294 8.58 1.13 0.95
C MET A 294 7.74 1.05 -0.32
N SER A 295 6.55 0.43 -0.25
CA SER A 295 5.63 0.40 -1.38
C SER A 295 5.10 1.79 -1.73
N TYR A 296 4.95 2.70 -0.76
CA TYR A 296 4.60 4.10 -0.99
C TYR A 296 5.74 4.83 -1.71
N LEU A 297 6.98 4.72 -1.23
CA LEU A 297 8.15 5.35 -1.87
C LEU A 297 8.40 4.82 -3.30
N LEU A 298 8.24 3.52 -3.48
CA LEU A 298 8.26 2.84 -4.79
C LEU A 298 6.98 3.03 -5.61
N ALA A 299 6.02 3.83 -5.14
CA ALA A 299 4.87 4.25 -5.95
C ALA A 299 4.86 5.76 -6.19
N ARG A 300 5.47 6.55 -5.28
CA ARG A 300 5.46 8.02 -5.26
C ARG A 300 5.91 8.63 -6.58
N THR A 301 5.25 9.73 -6.94
CA THR A 301 5.31 10.35 -8.26
C THR A 301 5.87 11.76 -8.23
N GLU A 302 5.63 12.50 -7.16
CA GLU A 302 6.10 13.88 -6.96
C GLU A 302 7.62 13.92 -6.73
N GLN A 303 8.13 12.91 -6.03
CA GLN A 303 9.54 12.72 -5.72
C GLN A 303 9.86 11.23 -5.83
N PRO A 304 10.04 10.74 -7.07
CA PRO A 304 10.18 9.32 -7.36
C PRO A 304 11.48 8.74 -6.79
N MET A 305 11.36 7.68 -5.97
CA MET A 305 12.51 6.85 -5.58
C MET A 305 12.63 5.65 -6.50
N THR A 306 13.84 5.42 -7.01
CA THR A 306 14.18 4.20 -7.76
C THR A 306 14.36 3.01 -6.81
N TYR A 307 14.37 1.80 -7.34
CA TYR A 307 14.62 0.59 -6.54
C TYR A 307 15.94 0.67 -5.78
N ASP A 308 17.00 1.17 -6.43
CA ASP A 308 18.36 1.30 -5.90
C ASP A 308 18.59 2.53 -5.00
N SER A 309 17.56 3.35 -4.76
CA SER A 309 17.69 4.50 -3.87
C SER A 309 18.12 4.04 -2.46
N PRO A 310 19.14 4.67 -1.85
CA PRO A 310 19.61 4.29 -0.52
C PRO A 310 18.59 4.68 0.56
N ILE A 311 18.47 3.85 1.60
CA ILE A 311 17.67 4.14 2.78
C ILE A 311 18.34 3.59 4.05
N THR A 312 18.26 4.37 5.12
CA THR A 312 18.79 4.06 6.46
C THR A 312 17.67 4.01 7.50
N ALA A 313 17.94 3.52 8.70
CA ALA A 313 16.95 3.48 9.78
C ALA A 313 16.44 4.88 10.14
N ALA A 314 17.34 5.87 10.19
CA ALA A 314 17.01 7.26 10.47
C ALA A 314 16.12 7.86 9.36
N GLU A 315 16.47 7.61 8.09
CA GLU A 315 15.70 8.09 6.94
C GLU A 315 14.30 7.47 6.90
N LEU A 316 14.20 6.16 7.19
CA LEU A 316 12.93 5.47 7.27
C LEU A 316 12.01 6.06 8.36
N TYR A 317 12.55 6.39 9.53
CA TYR A 317 11.77 7.05 10.59
C TYR A 317 11.29 8.42 10.14
N ARG A 318 12.22 9.22 9.60
CA ARG A 318 11.97 10.58 9.13
C ARG A 318 10.86 10.62 8.08
N VAL A 319 10.98 9.82 7.03
CA VAL A 319 9.98 9.75 5.96
C VAL A 319 8.64 9.20 6.46
N SER A 320 8.65 8.28 7.43
CA SER A 320 7.40 7.76 8.01
C SER A 320 6.63 8.84 8.79
N GLU A 321 7.33 9.73 9.49
CA GLU A 321 6.68 10.90 10.12
C GLU A 321 6.23 11.93 9.09
N HIS A 322 7.13 12.37 8.22
CA HIS A 322 6.88 13.53 7.36
C HIS A 322 5.81 13.24 6.29
N GLU A 323 5.79 12.01 5.77
CA GLU A 323 4.78 11.57 4.80
C GLU A 323 3.52 11.01 5.48
N ASN A 324 3.35 11.25 6.79
CA ASN A 324 2.19 10.85 7.59
C ASN A 324 1.87 9.34 7.52
N GLN A 325 2.90 8.50 7.36
CA GLN A 325 2.73 7.04 7.23
C GLN A 325 2.42 6.35 8.56
N PHE A 326 2.44 7.09 9.68
CA PHE A 326 1.89 6.64 10.95
C PHE A 326 0.38 6.89 11.10
N LEU A 327 -0.25 7.58 10.15
CA LEU A 327 -1.68 7.91 10.18
C LEU A 327 -2.46 7.02 9.20
N SER A 328 -3.71 6.73 9.54
CA SER A 328 -4.67 6.11 8.63
C SER A 328 -6.09 6.50 9.01
N SER A 329 -7.05 6.30 8.10
CA SER A 329 -8.47 6.54 8.39
C SER A 329 -9.05 5.61 9.47
N ARG A 330 -8.37 4.50 9.80
CA ARG A 330 -8.83 3.49 10.77
C ARG A 330 -8.15 3.60 12.14
N GLY A 331 -7.16 4.48 12.28
CA GLY A 331 -6.32 4.58 13.48
C GLY A 331 -4.89 5.02 13.18
N VAL A 332 -4.14 5.35 14.23
CA VAL A 332 -2.72 5.70 14.13
C VAL A 332 -1.81 4.57 14.62
N CYS A 333 -0.54 4.59 14.20
CA CYS A 333 0.49 3.67 14.65
C CYS A 333 0.65 3.73 16.17
N ALA A 334 0.50 2.58 16.83
CA ALA A 334 0.56 2.47 18.29
C ALA A 334 1.99 2.32 18.85
N GLY A 335 3.00 2.09 18.01
CA GLY A 335 4.37 1.78 18.46
C GLY A 335 5.09 2.99 19.08
N PRO A 336 5.54 2.95 20.35
CA PRO A 336 6.33 4.03 20.94
C PRO A 336 7.58 4.37 20.10
N PRO A 337 8.04 5.64 20.06
CA PRO A 337 9.21 6.05 19.26
C PRO A 337 10.43 5.15 19.46
N HIS A 338 10.81 4.86 20.71
CA HIS A 338 11.97 4.01 21.01
C HIS A 338 11.83 2.57 20.47
N MET A 339 10.62 2.01 20.42
CA MET A 339 10.41 0.67 19.84
C MET A 339 10.48 0.72 18.31
N VAL A 340 9.97 1.78 17.69
CA VAL A 340 10.07 1.97 16.24
C VAL A 340 11.54 2.11 15.83
N GLU A 341 12.29 2.97 16.53
CA GLU A 341 13.73 3.16 16.31
C GLU A 341 14.52 1.86 16.54
N GLU A 342 14.22 1.12 17.61
CA GLU A 342 14.87 -0.16 17.90
C GLU A 342 14.60 -1.21 16.81
N PHE A 343 13.37 -1.29 16.31
CA PHE A 343 13.04 -2.18 15.21
C PHE A 343 13.76 -1.79 13.92
N PHE A 344 13.80 -0.51 13.57
CA PHE A 344 14.49 -0.04 12.37
C PHE A 344 16.00 -0.30 12.47
N ALA A 345 16.62 -0.03 13.63
CA ALA A 345 18.02 -0.35 13.87
C ALA A 345 18.29 -1.88 13.80
N THR A 346 17.35 -2.70 14.28
CA THR A 346 17.47 -4.17 14.21
C THR A 346 17.37 -4.65 12.77
N LEU A 347 16.34 -4.21 12.03
CA LEU A 347 16.07 -4.63 10.66
C LEU A 347 17.10 -4.11 9.67
N LEU A 348 17.45 -2.82 9.73
CA LEU A 348 18.35 -2.20 8.76
C LEU A 348 19.82 -2.36 9.19
N ASP A 349 20.15 -1.96 10.41
CA ASP A 349 21.55 -1.90 10.86
C ASP A 349 22.05 -3.23 11.46
N GLY A 350 21.14 -4.18 11.71
CA GLY A 350 21.49 -5.46 12.32
C GLY A 350 21.86 -5.33 13.80
N LYS A 351 21.30 -4.32 14.49
CA LYS A 351 21.54 -4.09 15.92
C LYS A 351 21.20 -5.37 16.72
N PRO A 352 22.12 -5.90 17.54
CA PRO A 352 21.86 -7.10 18.34
C PRO A 352 20.81 -6.83 19.42
N VAL A 353 20.03 -7.87 19.76
CA VAL A 353 19.02 -7.80 20.81
C VAL A 353 19.67 -7.96 22.18
N GLU A 354 19.37 -7.03 23.10
CA GLU A 354 19.94 -7.06 24.46
C GLU A 354 19.28 -8.10 25.38
N GLY A 355 20.13 -8.84 26.12
CA GLY A 355 19.74 -9.82 27.13
C GLY A 355 19.94 -11.28 26.68
N ALA A 356 19.35 -12.22 27.42
CA ALA A 356 19.45 -13.64 27.12
C ALA A 356 18.72 -13.97 25.80
N ALA A 357 19.31 -14.87 25.00
CA ALA A 357 18.67 -15.44 23.83
C ALA A 357 17.34 -16.10 24.21
N THR A 358 16.31 -15.94 23.37
CA THR A 358 15.08 -16.71 23.56
C THR A 358 15.28 -18.12 23.00
N PRO A 359 14.55 -19.13 23.51
CA PRO A 359 14.67 -20.49 22.99
C PRO A 359 14.35 -20.53 21.49
N ASP A 360 15.14 -21.29 20.72
CA ASP A 360 14.88 -21.48 19.29
C ASP A 360 13.48 -22.03 19.06
N THR A 361 12.76 -21.41 18.13
CA THR A 361 11.44 -21.88 17.71
C THR A 361 11.59 -22.95 16.65
N ALA A 362 10.69 -23.95 16.64
CA ALA A 362 10.73 -25.02 15.64
C ALA A 362 10.55 -24.49 14.21
N TRP A 363 9.86 -23.36 14.05
CA TRP A 363 9.60 -22.73 12.76
C TRP A 363 10.77 -21.88 12.24
N ALA A 364 11.78 -21.55 13.05
CA ALA A 364 12.96 -20.80 12.58
C ALA A 364 13.71 -21.53 11.46
N ALA A 365 13.66 -22.87 11.43
CA ALA A 365 14.23 -23.68 10.35
C ALA A 365 13.57 -23.43 8.98
N GLU A 366 12.38 -22.84 8.95
CA GLU A 366 11.62 -22.56 7.73
C GLU A 366 12.01 -21.22 7.09
N ILE A 367 12.82 -20.39 7.76
CA ILE A 367 13.22 -19.05 7.28
C ILE A 367 13.75 -19.07 5.84
N PRO A 368 14.70 -19.95 5.44
CA PRO A 368 15.18 -19.98 4.05
C PRO A 368 14.08 -20.26 3.02
N THR A 369 13.12 -21.11 3.37
CA THR A 369 11.96 -21.44 2.52
C THR A 369 10.95 -20.30 2.49
N ALA A 370 10.76 -19.58 3.60
CA ALA A 370 9.93 -18.39 3.65
C ALA A 370 10.47 -17.25 2.78
N VAL A 371 11.80 -17.07 2.73
CA VAL A 371 12.41 -16.08 1.81
C VAL A 371 12.13 -16.46 0.35
N ASP A 372 12.34 -17.72 -0.06
CA ASP A 372 12.00 -18.17 -1.42
C ASP A 372 10.51 -17.95 -1.75
N TYR A 373 9.62 -18.27 -0.80
CA TYR A 373 8.19 -18.07 -0.96
C TYR A 373 7.82 -16.59 -1.11
N GLY A 374 8.43 -15.70 -0.30
CA GLY A 374 8.26 -14.25 -0.42
C GLY A 374 8.72 -13.71 -1.77
N LEU A 375 9.85 -14.20 -2.29
CA LEU A 375 10.39 -13.80 -3.60
C LEU A 375 9.51 -14.29 -4.76
N LEU A 376 9.03 -15.54 -4.74
CA LEU A 376 8.03 -16.02 -5.72
C LEU A 376 6.73 -15.21 -5.66
N GLY A 377 6.28 -14.86 -4.45
CA GLY A 377 5.11 -14.00 -4.28
C GLY A 377 5.31 -12.58 -4.83
N LEU A 378 6.54 -12.03 -4.76
CA LEU A 378 6.87 -10.76 -5.42
C LEU A 378 6.86 -10.86 -6.93
N GLN A 379 7.30 -11.99 -7.50
CA GLN A 379 7.22 -12.24 -8.94
C GLN A 379 5.76 -12.25 -9.41
N LEU A 380 4.88 -13.00 -8.74
CA LEU A 380 3.43 -13.00 -9.01
C LEU A 380 2.83 -11.59 -8.87
N TYR A 381 3.16 -10.88 -7.80
CA TYR A 381 2.68 -9.52 -7.56
C TYR A 381 3.12 -8.53 -8.65
N ALA A 382 4.36 -8.63 -9.13
CA ALA A 382 4.87 -7.80 -10.23
C ALA A 382 4.13 -8.08 -11.55
N LEU A 383 3.94 -9.36 -11.90
CA LEU A 383 3.21 -9.77 -13.10
C LEU A 383 1.76 -9.26 -13.07
N GLN A 384 1.04 -9.53 -11.98
CA GLN A 384 -0.35 -9.12 -11.80
C GLN A 384 -0.51 -7.58 -11.83
N SER A 385 0.38 -6.86 -11.14
CA SER A 385 0.31 -5.39 -11.09
C SER A 385 0.57 -4.75 -12.46
N THR A 386 1.52 -5.30 -13.24
CA THR A 386 1.80 -4.79 -14.60
C THR A 386 0.66 -5.10 -15.56
N LEU A 387 -0.01 -6.24 -15.43
CA LEU A 387 -1.22 -6.52 -16.21
C LEU A 387 -2.28 -5.44 -16.00
N TRP A 388 -2.49 -5.00 -14.75
CA TRP A 388 -3.41 -3.90 -14.45
C TRP A 388 -2.95 -2.55 -15.05
N ILE A 389 -1.65 -2.22 -14.99
CA ILE A 389 -1.11 -1.01 -15.64
C ILE A 389 -1.37 -1.03 -17.15
N ARG A 390 -1.23 -2.20 -17.79
CA ARG A 390 -1.52 -2.37 -19.22
C ARG A 390 -3.01 -2.22 -19.53
N MET A 391 -3.89 -2.71 -18.65
CA MET A 391 -5.34 -2.48 -18.76
C MET A 391 -5.68 -0.99 -18.68
N CYS A 392 -4.98 -0.19 -17.88
CA CYS A 392 -5.19 1.27 -17.81
C CYS A 392 -4.94 1.96 -19.17
N ARG A 393 -3.95 1.49 -19.96
CA ARG A 393 -3.74 1.95 -21.34
C ARG A 393 -4.93 1.59 -22.25
N THR A 394 -5.55 0.44 -22.01
CA THR A 394 -6.75 0.02 -22.74
C THR A 394 -7.96 0.89 -22.38
N TYR A 395 -8.14 1.23 -21.10
CA TYR A 395 -9.15 2.20 -20.65
C TYR A 395 -9.00 3.53 -21.39
N GLU A 396 -7.79 4.07 -21.50
CA GLU A 396 -7.52 5.33 -22.22
C GLU A 396 -7.92 5.26 -23.70
N ARG A 397 -7.60 4.14 -24.38
CA ARG A 397 -7.97 3.93 -25.79
C ARG A 397 -9.47 3.82 -25.98
N VAL A 398 -10.13 3.03 -25.13
CA VAL A 398 -11.59 2.85 -25.15
C VAL A 398 -12.28 4.19 -24.87
N ARG A 399 -11.83 4.92 -23.85
CA ARG A 399 -12.34 6.25 -23.50
C ARG A 399 -12.21 7.23 -24.67
N THR A 400 -11.03 7.33 -25.26
CA THR A 400 -10.78 8.22 -26.40
C THR A 400 -11.74 7.91 -27.56
N ALA A 401 -11.90 6.63 -27.94
CA ALA A 401 -12.84 6.25 -28.99
C ALA A 401 -14.30 6.61 -28.65
N LEU A 402 -14.73 6.36 -27.40
CA LEU A 402 -16.09 6.66 -26.97
C LEU A 402 -16.39 8.17 -26.94
N LEU A 403 -15.40 9.05 -26.88
CA LEU A 403 -15.59 10.51 -26.89
C LEU A 403 -15.76 11.10 -28.31
N GLU A 404 -15.52 10.32 -29.37
CA GLU A 404 -15.58 10.81 -30.76
C GLU A 404 -17.01 10.93 -31.31
N VAL A 405 -18.00 10.31 -30.66
CA VAL A 405 -19.39 10.26 -31.12
C VAL A 405 -20.34 10.69 -30.03
N GLU A 406 -21.49 11.26 -30.38
CA GLU A 406 -22.60 11.44 -29.44
C GLU A 406 -23.60 10.27 -29.57
N ASP A 407 -24.12 9.82 -28.42
CA ASP A 407 -25.15 8.79 -28.34
C ASP A 407 -26.27 9.28 -27.42
N GLU A 408 -27.48 8.74 -27.61
CA GLU A 408 -28.61 9.10 -26.76
C GLU A 408 -28.36 8.60 -25.32
N PRO A 409 -28.76 9.36 -24.28
CA PRO A 409 -28.72 8.88 -22.91
C PRO A 409 -29.43 7.53 -22.77
N GLY A 410 -28.73 6.53 -22.21
CA GLY A 410 -29.24 5.15 -22.09
C GLY A 410 -29.00 4.26 -23.32
N GLY A 411 -28.50 4.81 -24.43
CA GLY A 411 -27.95 4.05 -25.55
C GLY A 411 -26.71 3.24 -25.15
N VAL A 412 -26.33 2.25 -25.95
CA VAL A 412 -25.22 1.34 -25.61
C VAL A 412 -23.89 2.08 -25.49
N LEU A 413 -23.58 2.99 -26.41
CA LEU A 413 -22.35 3.79 -26.35
C LEU A 413 -22.43 4.82 -25.22
N GLY A 414 -23.62 5.37 -24.96
CA GLY A 414 -23.88 6.26 -23.83
C GLY A 414 -23.57 5.61 -22.48
N ARG A 415 -24.09 4.40 -22.23
CA ARG A 415 -23.83 3.67 -20.98
C ARG A 415 -22.38 3.21 -20.85
N LEU A 416 -21.77 2.73 -21.94
CA LEU A 416 -20.35 2.40 -21.96
C LEU A 416 -19.49 3.62 -21.61
N ARG A 417 -19.79 4.79 -22.18
CA ARG A 417 -19.08 6.03 -21.86
C ARG A 417 -19.25 6.40 -20.39
N GLU A 418 -20.48 6.40 -19.89
CA GLU A 418 -20.77 6.72 -18.48
C GLU A 418 -19.97 5.83 -17.52
N ARG A 419 -19.96 4.51 -17.77
CA ARG A 419 -19.21 3.57 -16.93
C ARG A 419 -17.69 3.73 -17.06
N VAL A 420 -17.18 3.93 -18.26
CA VAL A 420 -15.74 4.16 -18.49
C VAL A 420 -15.28 5.48 -17.85
N GLU A 421 -16.08 6.55 -17.90
CA GLU A 421 -15.75 7.81 -17.22
C GLU A 421 -15.75 7.67 -15.69
N LEU A 422 -16.68 6.88 -15.12
CA LEU A 422 -16.68 6.57 -13.68
C LEU A 422 -15.39 5.84 -13.28
N ASP A 423 -15.03 4.79 -14.01
CA ASP A 423 -13.78 4.06 -13.77
C ASP A 423 -12.55 4.96 -14.00
N TRP A 424 -12.60 5.87 -14.99
CA TRP A 424 -11.53 6.81 -15.27
C TRP A 424 -11.25 7.75 -14.11
N GLN A 425 -12.27 8.23 -13.40
CA GLN A 425 -12.08 9.04 -12.18
C GLN A 425 -11.28 8.29 -11.12
N LEU A 426 -11.50 6.97 -10.96
CA LEU A 426 -10.70 6.13 -10.06
C LEU A 426 -9.25 6.01 -10.54
N LEU A 427 -9.03 5.91 -11.86
CA LEU A 427 -7.68 5.88 -12.43
C LEU A 427 -6.95 7.21 -12.19
N GLN A 428 -7.63 8.35 -12.33
CA GLN A 428 -7.08 9.68 -12.05
C GLN A 428 -6.63 9.83 -10.59
N LEU A 429 -7.42 9.32 -9.63
CA LEU A 429 -7.04 9.32 -8.22
C LEU A 429 -5.77 8.50 -7.94
N SER A 430 -5.45 7.52 -8.80
CA SER A 430 -4.23 6.72 -8.71
C SER A 430 -3.08 7.23 -9.59
N GLY A 431 -3.30 8.30 -10.37
CA GLY A 431 -2.37 8.82 -11.38
C GLY A 431 -2.14 7.90 -12.58
N MET A 432 -2.90 6.81 -12.70
CA MET A 432 -2.71 5.82 -13.77
C MET A 432 -3.32 6.24 -15.10
N ASP A 433 -3.98 7.40 -15.17
CA ASP A 433 -4.35 8.08 -16.40
C ASP A 433 -3.12 8.68 -17.11
N GLN A 434 -2.06 9.00 -16.37
CA GLN A 434 -0.87 9.68 -16.90
C GLN A 434 0.16 8.68 -17.48
N PRO A 435 0.56 8.81 -18.76
CA PRO A 435 1.55 7.90 -19.36
C PRO A 435 2.89 7.80 -18.61
N PRO A 436 3.53 8.90 -18.17
CA PRO A 436 4.81 8.83 -17.45
C PRO A 436 4.71 8.02 -16.15
N LEU A 437 3.57 8.10 -15.45
CA LEU A 437 3.36 7.38 -14.20
C LEU A 437 3.16 5.88 -14.44
N ARG A 438 2.51 5.50 -15.54
CA ARG A 438 2.38 4.10 -15.96
C ARG A 438 3.74 3.49 -16.34
N GLU A 439 4.54 4.22 -17.11
CA GLU A 439 5.90 3.79 -17.50
C GLU A 439 6.81 3.61 -16.28
N TRP A 440 6.77 4.59 -15.37
CA TRP A 440 7.48 4.56 -14.10
C TRP A 440 7.01 3.41 -13.18
N GLY A 441 5.72 3.12 -13.16
CA GLY A 441 5.16 1.95 -12.47
C GLY A 441 5.67 0.63 -13.06
N GLU A 442 5.65 0.48 -14.39
CA GLU A 442 6.07 -0.72 -15.11
C GLU A 442 7.58 -1.00 -14.91
N ALA A 443 8.44 0.02 -15.00
CA ALA A 443 9.88 -0.09 -14.77
C ALA A 443 10.21 -0.69 -13.40
N ARG A 444 9.54 -0.21 -12.33
CA ARG A 444 9.77 -0.70 -10.96
C ARG A 444 9.31 -2.15 -10.77
N ARG A 445 8.29 -2.60 -11.53
CA ARG A 445 7.84 -4.00 -11.51
C ARG A 445 8.80 -4.93 -12.24
N ILE A 446 9.42 -4.46 -13.33
CA ILE A 446 10.51 -5.17 -14.00
C ILE A 446 11.65 -5.42 -13.00
N GLU A 447 12.15 -4.35 -12.37
CA GLU A 447 13.25 -4.45 -11.40
C GLU A 447 12.91 -5.37 -10.23
N MET A 448 11.70 -5.24 -9.67
CA MET A 448 11.20 -6.12 -8.59
C MET A 448 11.20 -7.59 -9.01
N TYR A 449 10.69 -7.92 -10.20
CA TYR A 449 10.60 -9.29 -10.70
C TYR A 449 11.99 -9.90 -10.94
N GLU A 450 12.87 -9.14 -11.59
CA GLU A 450 14.23 -9.60 -11.90
C GLU A 450 15.07 -9.80 -10.64
N ARG A 451 15.02 -8.85 -9.71
CA ARG A 451 15.70 -8.97 -8.41
C ARG A 451 15.16 -10.15 -7.61
N ALA A 452 13.84 -10.38 -7.63
CA ALA A 452 13.24 -11.51 -6.93
C ALA A 452 13.69 -12.87 -7.52
N GLN A 453 13.83 -12.99 -8.84
CA GLN A 453 14.41 -14.19 -9.46
C GLN A 453 15.85 -14.43 -9.01
N GLN A 454 16.69 -13.38 -9.02
CA GLN A 454 18.10 -13.48 -8.66
C GLN A 454 18.34 -13.94 -7.22
N GLY A 455 17.44 -13.60 -6.28
CA GLY A 455 17.54 -14.04 -4.89
C GLY A 455 16.97 -15.41 -4.59
N MET A 456 16.46 -16.14 -5.59
CA MET A 456 16.02 -17.51 -5.39
C MET A 456 17.21 -18.41 -5.08
N ARG A 457 17.08 -19.32 -4.10
CA ARG A 457 18.12 -20.33 -3.86
C ARG A 457 18.34 -21.18 -5.12
N GLY A 458 19.60 -21.31 -5.52
CA GLY A 458 19.96 -22.08 -6.72
C GLY A 458 19.69 -21.36 -8.04
N PHE A 459 19.42 -20.05 -8.03
CA PHE A 459 19.30 -19.24 -9.23
C PHE A 459 20.52 -19.40 -10.15
N ARG A 460 20.25 -19.48 -11.45
CA ARG A 460 21.27 -19.47 -12.51
C ARG A 460 20.89 -18.45 -13.58
N GLU A 461 21.86 -17.68 -14.06
CA GLU A 461 21.60 -16.62 -15.05
C GLU A 461 20.98 -17.17 -16.35
N ASP A 462 21.30 -18.41 -16.74
CA ASP A 462 20.74 -19.06 -17.93
C ASP A 462 19.27 -19.51 -17.77
N THR A 463 18.76 -19.51 -16.54
CA THR A 463 17.35 -19.82 -16.22
C THR A 463 16.50 -18.57 -16.02
N ARG A 464 17.09 -17.37 -16.16
CA ARG A 464 16.41 -16.10 -15.96
C ARG A 464 15.32 -15.91 -17.02
N LEU A 465 14.09 -15.68 -16.55
CA LEU A 465 12.98 -15.28 -17.41
C LEU A 465 12.98 -13.76 -17.53
N ARG A 466 12.87 -13.26 -18.77
CA ARG A 466 12.72 -11.83 -19.00
C ARG A 466 11.28 -11.41 -18.72
N PHE A 467 11.11 -10.42 -17.85
CA PHE A 467 9.78 -9.96 -17.46
C PHE A 467 8.92 -9.51 -18.65
N GLN A 468 9.54 -8.85 -19.63
CA GLN A 468 8.85 -8.32 -20.81
C GLN A 468 8.23 -9.42 -21.67
N ASP A 469 8.87 -10.59 -21.73
CA ASP A 469 8.42 -11.72 -22.56
C ASP A 469 7.07 -12.26 -22.08
N ALA A 470 6.76 -12.13 -20.79
CA ALA A 470 5.46 -12.53 -20.22
C ALA A 470 4.28 -11.74 -20.78
N PHE A 471 4.51 -10.61 -21.46
CA PHE A 471 3.46 -9.75 -21.96
C PHE A 471 3.53 -9.48 -23.47
N ILE A 472 4.28 -10.31 -24.20
CA ILE A 472 4.30 -10.29 -25.66
C ILE A 472 3.13 -11.16 -26.14
N PRO A 473 2.12 -10.62 -26.84
CA PRO A 473 1.06 -11.41 -27.43
C PRO A 473 1.61 -12.50 -28.35
N ALA A 474 0.98 -13.69 -28.36
CA ALA A 474 1.38 -14.76 -29.26
C ALA A 474 1.14 -14.40 -30.74
N GLY A 475 0.07 -13.63 -31.04
CA GLY A 475 -0.24 -13.18 -32.39
C GLY A 475 -0.65 -14.33 -33.32
N ASP A 476 -1.27 -15.36 -32.76
CA ASP A 476 -1.72 -16.56 -33.47
C ASP A 476 -3.19 -16.43 -33.95
N ASP A 477 -3.71 -17.51 -34.56
CA ASP A 477 -5.10 -17.57 -35.05
C ASP A 477 -6.14 -17.41 -33.93
N VAL A 478 -5.78 -17.70 -32.67
CA VAL A 478 -6.68 -17.54 -31.52
C VAL A 478 -6.89 -16.06 -31.23
N ASP A 479 -5.81 -15.25 -31.24
CA ASP A 479 -5.90 -13.80 -31.04
C ASP A 479 -6.74 -13.13 -32.14
N GLU A 480 -6.55 -13.52 -33.41
CA GLU A 480 -7.31 -12.97 -34.53
C GLU A 480 -8.77 -13.39 -34.48
N THR A 481 -9.05 -14.67 -34.17
CA THR A 481 -10.42 -15.16 -34.00
C THR A 481 -11.14 -14.44 -32.86
N ALA A 482 -10.46 -14.24 -31.73
CA ALA A 482 -11.00 -13.51 -30.58
C ALA A 482 -11.33 -12.06 -30.95
N ARG A 483 -10.44 -11.37 -31.70
CA ARG A 483 -10.69 -10.01 -32.19
C ARG A 483 -11.93 -9.93 -33.08
N LEU A 484 -12.03 -10.79 -34.09
CA LEU A 484 -13.17 -10.81 -35.01
C LEU A 484 -14.48 -11.11 -34.26
N ARG A 485 -14.45 -12.09 -33.35
CA ARG A 485 -15.62 -12.46 -32.55
C ARG A 485 -16.04 -11.32 -31.61
N LEU A 486 -15.09 -10.59 -31.04
CA LEU A 486 -15.39 -9.47 -30.16
C LEU A 486 -16.04 -8.31 -30.92
N ARG A 487 -15.53 -7.98 -32.12
CA ARG A 487 -16.18 -6.99 -33.01
C ARG A 487 -17.63 -7.40 -33.30
N GLU A 488 -17.84 -8.63 -33.75
CA GLU A 488 -19.18 -9.14 -34.06
C GLU A 488 -20.14 -9.02 -32.87
N LEU A 489 -19.69 -9.44 -31.68
CA LEU A 489 -20.49 -9.37 -30.46
C LEU A 489 -20.81 -7.93 -30.05
N ILE A 490 -19.82 -7.04 -30.05
CA ILE A 490 -20.01 -5.63 -29.67
C ILE A 490 -20.98 -4.94 -30.64
N HIS A 491 -20.81 -5.15 -31.95
CA HIS A 491 -21.75 -4.64 -32.97
C HIS A 491 -23.16 -5.20 -32.77
N SER A 492 -23.29 -6.52 -32.57
CA SER A 492 -24.59 -7.15 -32.35
C SER A 492 -25.31 -6.57 -31.14
N ARG A 493 -24.60 -6.34 -30.03
CA ARG A 493 -25.17 -5.76 -28.80
C ARG A 493 -25.53 -4.28 -28.95
N ALA A 494 -24.81 -3.56 -29.79
CA ALA A 494 -25.09 -2.16 -30.10
C ALA A 494 -26.16 -1.95 -31.20
N GLY A 495 -26.71 -3.02 -31.78
CA GLY A 495 -27.71 -2.92 -32.86
C GLY A 495 -27.12 -2.70 -34.27
N ALA A 496 -25.86 -3.10 -34.48
CA ALA A 496 -25.12 -3.00 -35.74
C ALA A 496 -25.11 -1.58 -36.37
N PRO A 497 -24.71 -0.55 -35.61
CA PRO A 497 -24.65 0.81 -36.14
C PRO A 497 -23.56 0.93 -37.23
N SER A 498 -23.80 1.79 -38.22
CA SER A 498 -22.87 2.06 -39.32
C SER A 498 -22.27 3.46 -39.24
N GLY A 499 -21.24 3.72 -40.06
CA GLY A 499 -20.50 4.98 -40.07
C GLY A 499 -19.70 5.18 -38.77
N ALA A 500 -19.60 6.43 -38.31
CA ALA A 500 -18.75 6.80 -37.18
C ALA A 500 -19.02 5.99 -35.90
N ARG A 501 -20.28 5.62 -35.62
CA ARG A 501 -20.61 4.77 -34.47
C ARG A 501 -20.09 3.34 -34.62
N GLY A 502 -20.12 2.79 -35.84
CA GLY A 502 -19.53 1.49 -36.14
C GLY A 502 -18.01 1.51 -35.98
N ASP A 503 -17.35 2.57 -36.47
CA ASP A 503 -15.90 2.75 -36.36
C ASP A 503 -15.44 2.82 -34.88
N VAL A 504 -16.20 3.52 -34.03
CA VAL A 504 -15.94 3.58 -32.58
C VAL A 504 -16.08 2.20 -31.93
N LEU A 505 -17.09 1.40 -32.29
CA LEU A 505 -17.25 0.04 -31.76
C LEU A 505 -16.09 -0.87 -32.18
N ASP A 506 -15.62 -0.75 -33.43
CA ASP A 506 -14.44 -1.48 -33.89
C ASP A 506 -13.18 -1.08 -33.12
N ALA A 507 -12.98 0.23 -32.88
CA ALA A 507 -11.85 0.72 -32.09
C ALA A 507 -11.88 0.22 -30.63
N VAL A 508 -13.07 0.19 -30.02
CA VAL A 508 -13.28 -0.37 -28.67
C VAL A 508 -12.96 -1.87 -28.66
N ALA A 509 -13.51 -2.63 -29.61
CA ALA A 509 -13.26 -4.05 -29.76
C ALA A 509 -11.77 -4.36 -29.95
N ASP A 510 -11.08 -3.61 -30.80
CA ASP A 510 -9.65 -3.80 -31.07
C ASP A 510 -8.77 -3.48 -29.86
N ALA A 511 -9.11 -2.44 -29.10
CA ALA A 511 -8.39 -2.11 -27.88
C ALA A 511 -8.49 -3.25 -26.86
N ILE A 512 -9.70 -3.77 -26.65
CA ILE A 512 -9.96 -4.89 -25.72
C ILE A 512 -9.30 -6.17 -26.23
N ALA A 513 -9.44 -6.52 -27.51
CA ALA A 513 -8.81 -7.70 -28.08
C ALA A 513 -7.29 -7.67 -27.94
N GLY A 514 -6.67 -6.49 -28.15
CA GLY A 514 -5.24 -6.30 -27.91
C GLY A 514 -4.84 -6.54 -26.45
N PHE A 515 -5.68 -6.13 -25.49
CA PHE A 515 -5.45 -6.41 -24.08
C PHE A 515 -5.61 -7.90 -23.74
N LEU A 516 -6.66 -8.57 -24.24
CA LEU A 516 -6.88 -10.00 -24.01
C LEU A 516 -5.73 -10.87 -24.53
N ALA A 517 -5.11 -10.48 -25.65
CA ALA A 517 -3.93 -11.17 -26.18
C ALA A 517 -2.70 -11.03 -25.26
N ILE A 518 -2.51 -9.86 -24.65
CA ILE A 518 -1.49 -9.63 -23.62
C ILE A 518 -1.80 -10.46 -22.37
N GLU A 519 -3.05 -10.43 -21.91
CA GLU A 519 -3.51 -11.15 -20.71
C GLU A 519 -3.34 -12.66 -20.85
N ARG A 520 -3.67 -13.23 -22.01
CA ARG A 520 -3.43 -14.65 -22.33
C ARG A 520 -1.96 -15.04 -22.15
N SER A 521 -1.05 -14.20 -22.61
CA SER A 521 0.39 -14.44 -22.51
C SER A 521 0.86 -14.33 -21.05
N ALA A 522 0.34 -13.35 -20.30
CA ALA A 522 0.66 -13.15 -18.89
C ALA A 522 0.14 -14.29 -17.99
N LEU A 523 -1.03 -14.87 -18.32
CA LEU A 523 -1.61 -16.00 -17.60
C LEU A 523 -0.66 -17.20 -17.56
N HIS A 524 0.04 -17.49 -18.66
CA HIS A 524 1.03 -18.57 -18.70
C HIS A 524 2.18 -18.33 -17.70
N ALA A 525 2.74 -17.12 -17.68
CA ALA A 525 3.82 -16.76 -16.75
C ALA A 525 3.36 -16.78 -15.28
N LEU A 526 2.14 -16.31 -15.02
CA LEU A 526 1.51 -16.37 -13.69
C LEU A 526 1.29 -17.83 -13.25
N GLU A 527 0.75 -18.69 -14.11
CA GLU A 527 0.52 -20.11 -13.79
C GLU A 527 1.83 -20.85 -13.51
N GLU A 528 2.88 -20.62 -14.30
CA GLU A 528 4.18 -21.27 -14.10
C GLU A 528 4.83 -20.82 -12.78
N THR A 529 4.79 -19.52 -12.47
CA THR A 529 5.29 -19.02 -11.18
C THR A 529 4.45 -19.59 -10.01
N GLN A 530 3.13 -19.66 -10.17
CA GLN A 530 2.22 -20.25 -9.19
C GLN A 530 2.45 -21.76 -9.02
N ARG A 531 2.88 -22.48 -10.06
CA ARG A 531 3.27 -23.89 -9.98
C ARG A 531 4.52 -24.07 -9.11
N GLN A 532 5.50 -23.17 -9.23
CA GLN A 532 6.67 -23.16 -8.34
C GLN A 532 6.28 -22.88 -6.88
N VAL A 533 5.36 -21.94 -6.66
CA VAL A 533 4.78 -21.69 -5.32
C VAL A 533 4.13 -22.95 -4.75
N ASN A 534 3.29 -23.64 -5.54
CA ASN A 534 2.64 -24.87 -5.09
C ASN A 534 3.64 -25.98 -4.79
N ALA A 535 4.68 -26.14 -5.61
CA ALA A 535 5.74 -27.11 -5.36
C ALA A 535 6.47 -26.82 -4.03
N LEU A 536 6.80 -25.55 -3.77
CA LEU A 536 7.42 -25.11 -2.51
C LEU A 536 6.51 -25.39 -1.30
N LEU A 537 5.22 -25.07 -1.42
CA LEU A 537 4.21 -25.32 -0.39
C LEU A 537 3.75 -26.78 -0.32
N GLN A 538 4.26 -27.63 -1.20
CA GLN A 538 3.91 -29.05 -1.34
C GLN A 538 2.40 -29.25 -1.61
N ARG A 539 1.73 -28.26 -2.20
CA ARG A 539 0.33 -28.32 -2.60
C ARG A 539 0.20 -28.93 -4.00
N PRO A 540 -0.88 -29.67 -4.29
CA PRO A 540 -1.20 -30.06 -5.65
C PRO A 540 -1.47 -28.80 -6.49
N HIS A 541 -0.95 -28.78 -7.72
CA HIS A 541 -1.36 -27.77 -8.69
C HIS A 541 -2.74 -28.17 -9.26
N PRO A 542 -3.67 -27.22 -9.46
CA PRO A 542 -4.95 -27.48 -10.09
C PRO A 542 -4.79 -28.15 -11.46
N ALA A 543 -5.74 -29.03 -11.81
CA ALA A 543 -5.72 -29.72 -13.10
C ALA A 543 -6.15 -28.80 -14.25
N ARG A 544 -7.04 -27.84 -13.97
CA ARG A 544 -7.42 -26.79 -14.92
C ARG A 544 -6.35 -25.71 -15.00
N LYS A 545 -6.40 -24.93 -16.08
CA LYS A 545 -5.58 -23.74 -16.27
C LYS A 545 -6.06 -22.56 -15.42
N LEU A 546 -5.13 -21.66 -15.11
CA LEU A 546 -5.45 -20.35 -14.55
C LEU A 546 -6.17 -19.54 -15.63
N SER A 547 -7.28 -18.89 -15.28
CA SER A 547 -8.11 -18.15 -16.22
C SER A 547 -8.18 -16.66 -15.89
N VAL A 548 -8.66 -15.88 -16.86
CA VAL A 548 -8.99 -14.46 -16.70
C VAL A 548 -10.01 -14.23 -15.57
N VAL A 549 -10.97 -15.15 -15.41
CA VAL A 549 -11.98 -15.07 -14.34
C VAL A 549 -11.31 -15.15 -12.97
N ASP A 550 -10.32 -16.04 -12.80
CA ASP A 550 -9.57 -16.15 -11.55
C ASP A 550 -8.80 -14.87 -11.22
N LEU A 551 -8.13 -14.27 -12.22
CA LEU A 551 -7.40 -13.01 -12.00
C LEU A 551 -8.32 -11.84 -11.66
N SER A 552 -9.53 -11.82 -12.24
CA SER A 552 -10.53 -10.79 -11.93
C SER A 552 -10.91 -10.76 -10.44
N LEU A 553 -10.76 -11.88 -9.72
CA LEU A 553 -11.08 -11.95 -8.30
C LEU A 553 -10.20 -10.99 -7.47
N ASN A 554 -8.96 -10.72 -7.87
CA ASN A 554 -8.12 -9.72 -7.18
C ASN A 554 -8.75 -8.32 -7.20
N HIS A 555 -9.42 -7.95 -8.29
CA HIS A 555 -10.13 -6.68 -8.42
C HIS A 555 -11.38 -6.67 -7.56
N ARG A 556 -12.17 -7.75 -7.60
CA ARG A 556 -13.42 -7.88 -6.81
C ARG A 556 -13.19 -7.90 -5.31
N LEU A 557 -12.10 -8.53 -4.85
CA LEU A 557 -11.69 -8.52 -3.43
C LEU A 557 -11.32 -7.12 -2.91
N ARG A 558 -11.10 -6.14 -3.81
CA ARG A 558 -10.79 -4.74 -3.48
C ARG A 558 -12.01 -3.84 -3.53
N THR A 559 -13.18 -4.35 -3.93
CA THR A 559 -14.42 -3.59 -3.89
C THR A 559 -14.70 -3.10 -2.48
N GLY A 560 -15.05 -1.81 -2.34
CA GLY A 560 -15.28 -1.17 -1.04
C GLY A 560 -14.02 -0.80 -0.27
N THR A 561 -12.82 -0.97 -0.85
CA THR A 561 -11.57 -0.47 -0.26
C THR A 561 -11.19 0.90 -0.86
N ILE A 562 -10.39 1.69 -0.12
CA ILE A 562 -9.89 3.01 -0.56
C ILE A 562 -9.11 2.95 -1.89
N ARG A 563 -8.66 1.76 -2.30
CA ARG A 563 -7.90 1.53 -3.54
C ARG A 563 -8.57 0.46 -4.41
N ALA A 564 -9.89 0.54 -4.57
CA ALA A 564 -10.60 -0.27 -5.55
C ALA A 564 -9.98 -0.01 -6.94
N LEU A 565 -9.65 -1.09 -7.64
CA LEU A 565 -9.03 -1.03 -8.96
C LEU A 565 -10.10 -1.43 -9.98
N PRO A 566 -10.53 -0.53 -10.89
CA PRO A 566 -11.55 -0.87 -11.87
C PRO A 566 -11.03 -1.99 -12.80
N TYR A 567 -11.94 -2.80 -13.30
CA TYR A 567 -11.65 -3.94 -14.17
C TYR A 567 -12.45 -3.85 -15.46
N LEU A 568 -11.74 -3.68 -16.59
CA LEU A 568 -12.36 -3.36 -17.87
C LEU A 568 -13.30 -4.47 -18.37
N LEU A 569 -13.01 -5.73 -18.07
CA LEU A 569 -13.88 -6.83 -18.52
C LEU A 569 -15.17 -6.92 -17.70
N ASP A 570 -15.21 -6.38 -16.48
CA ASP A 570 -16.47 -6.22 -15.76
C ASP A 570 -17.36 -5.17 -16.46
N VAL A 571 -16.79 -4.12 -17.07
CA VAL A 571 -17.56 -3.15 -17.90
C VAL A 571 -18.22 -3.83 -19.10
N LEU A 572 -17.50 -4.73 -19.77
CA LEU A 572 -18.06 -5.49 -20.91
C LEU A 572 -19.17 -6.45 -20.49
N ARG A 573 -19.00 -7.10 -19.34
CA ARG A 573 -20.03 -7.98 -18.79
C ARG A 573 -21.26 -7.17 -18.42
N ASP A 574 -21.09 -6.09 -17.67
CA ASP A 574 -22.19 -5.36 -17.06
C ASP A 574 -22.97 -4.55 -18.12
N GLU A 575 -22.29 -3.91 -19.08
CA GLU A 575 -22.95 -3.03 -20.06
C GLU A 575 -23.36 -3.72 -21.37
N LEU A 576 -22.64 -4.79 -21.77
CA LEU A 576 -22.86 -5.49 -23.04
C LEU A 576 -23.26 -6.96 -22.86
N GLY A 577 -23.20 -7.51 -21.65
CA GLY A 577 -23.43 -8.94 -21.43
C GLY A 577 -22.38 -9.82 -22.11
N ILE A 578 -21.16 -9.31 -22.30
CA ILE A 578 -20.05 -10.04 -22.92
C ILE A 578 -19.09 -10.51 -21.82
N THR A 579 -18.90 -11.82 -21.72
CA THR A 579 -17.91 -12.42 -20.83
C THR A 579 -16.76 -12.97 -21.67
N ALA A 580 -15.53 -12.60 -21.33
CA ALA A 580 -14.33 -13.16 -21.94
C ALA A 580 -13.78 -14.28 -21.06
N GLN A 581 -13.54 -15.45 -21.66
CA GLN A 581 -12.86 -16.57 -21.02
C GLN A 581 -11.78 -17.07 -21.98
N ALA A 582 -10.53 -17.09 -21.52
CA ALA A 582 -9.45 -17.73 -22.25
C ALA A 582 -9.59 -19.25 -22.06
N PHE A 583 -9.86 -19.96 -23.15
CA PHE A 583 -9.73 -21.41 -23.21
C PHE A 583 -8.58 -21.72 -24.16
N GLU A 584 -7.55 -22.41 -23.68
CA GLU A 584 -6.65 -23.14 -24.56
C GLU A 584 -7.22 -24.55 -24.74
N ASN A 585 -7.32 -25.00 -26.00
CA ASN A 585 -7.71 -26.37 -26.34
C ASN A 585 -6.61 -27.37 -26.00
#